data_AF-A0A2H1GP95-F1
#
_entry.id   AF-A0A2H1GP95-F1
#
_cell.length_a   1.000
_cell.length_b   1.000
_cell.length_c   1.000
_cell.angle_alpha   90.00
_cell.angle_beta   90.00
_cell.angle_gamma   90.00
#
_symmetry.space_group_name_H-M   'P 1'
#
loop_
_entity.id
_entity.type
_entity.pdbx_description
1 polymer ?
#
loop_
_entity_poly.entity_id
_entity_poly.type
_entity_poly.pdbx_seq_one_letter_code
_entity_poly.pdbx_strand_id
1 'polypeptide(L)'
;MESEGAPSATSTPGTLHFVPPNLCAFEPSKPLVRSLNIDTVLWVGGMYDTLHATLYPFSIAQALGPTWTLVTASLGSAGLGWGVGSIERDAKDMSKIITYLKERRPGGKIVIMGHSTGCQDCMEYLVGKGADKRPAVDGIILQAPVSDREALDNELPAAFKQEADQLALKMCREKQSRDSMPNRLTKPVFGRIAITAQRWLDVSSPAPDHNGADDYFSSDLPTARLNTTFGNLPPTSPLLVLLSGSDESMPSSVDKQKLFETWSSVVKEAGSSVDEVNGGVIPGASHNCNSSAEDVVQDLVRRVVGYIGRIDDGSLMTTTSARI
;
A
#
# COMPACT_ATOMS: atom_id res chain seq x y z
N MET A 1 16.88 13.58 -3.90
CA MET A 1 16.94 14.09 -2.52
C MET A 1 17.81 13.12 -1.76
N GLU A 2 19.05 13.48 -1.43
CA GLU A 2 19.78 12.78 -0.37
C GLU A 2 19.23 13.37 0.92
N SER A 3 18.47 12.58 1.69
CA SER A 3 17.86 13.04 2.93
C SER A 3 18.93 13.09 4.03
N GLU A 4 19.02 14.23 4.71
CA GLU A 4 19.60 14.26 6.06
C GLU A 4 18.85 13.22 6.91
N GLY A 5 19.59 12.34 7.60
CA GLY A 5 19.00 11.27 8.41
C GLY A 5 18.78 9.93 7.69
N ALA A 6 19.38 9.70 6.51
CA ALA A 6 19.39 8.37 5.91
C ALA A 6 20.02 7.34 6.86
N PRO A 7 19.39 6.16 7.07
CA PRO A 7 19.95 5.13 7.94
C PRO A 7 21.31 4.64 7.42
N SER A 8 22.16 4.18 8.34
CA SER A 8 23.47 3.60 7.98
C SER A 8 23.29 2.38 7.07
N ALA A 9 24.30 2.09 6.24
CA ALA A 9 24.29 0.89 5.42
C ALA A 9 24.26 -0.37 6.30
N THR A 10 23.32 -1.28 6.01
CA THR A 10 23.14 -2.55 6.74
C THR A 10 22.91 -3.71 5.78
N SER A 11 23.00 -4.93 6.30
CA SER A 11 22.64 -6.15 5.57
C SER A 11 21.65 -6.97 6.38
N THR A 12 20.64 -7.53 5.72
CA THR A 12 19.64 -8.40 6.35
C THR A 12 19.78 -9.83 5.80
N PRO A 13 20.06 -10.85 6.61
CA PRO A 13 20.09 -12.24 6.16
C PRO A 13 18.69 -12.71 5.80
N GLY A 14 18.54 -13.52 4.74
CA GLY A 14 17.22 -13.95 4.26
C GLY A 14 17.28 -14.83 3.03
N THR A 15 16.10 -15.24 2.57
CA THR A 15 15.90 -15.99 1.32
C THR A 15 15.35 -15.05 0.26
N LEU A 16 16.02 -14.98 -0.89
CA LEU A 16 15.48 -14.32 -2.06
C LEU A 16 14.76 -15.35 -2.94
N HIS A 17 13.45 -15.19 -3.08
CA HIS A 17 12.59 -16.02 -3.89
C HIS A 17 12.52 -15.46 -5.31
N PHE A 18 12.71 -16.33 -6.30
CA PHE A 18 12.41 -16.02 -7.69
C PHE A 18 10.97 -16.42 -8.00
N VAL A 19 10.18 -15.47 -8.50
CA VAL A 19 8.80 -15.66 -8.93
C VAL A 19 8.72 -15.36 -10.43
N PRO A 20 8.49 -16.35 -11.30
CA PRO A 20 8.57 -16.15 -12.74
C PRO A 20 7.47 -15.20 -13.27
N PRO A 21 7.73 -14.52 -14.41
CA PRO A 21 8.97 -14.57 -15.18
C PRO A 21 10.09 -13.66 -14.64
N ASN A 22 9.77 -12.56 -13.94
CA ASN A 22 10.74 -11.51 -13.58
C ASN A 22 10.41 -10.82 -12.25
N LEU A 23 9.79 -11.52 -11.30
CA LEU A 23 9.50 -10.98 -9.97
C LEU A 23 10.42 -11.63 -8.94
N CYS A 24 10.62 -10.95 -7.82
CA CYS A 24 11.25 -11.54 -6.66
C CYS A 24 10.54 -11.11 -5.38
N ALA A 25 10.76 -11.90 -4.34
CA ALA A 25 10.28 -11.60 -3.00
C ALA A 25 11.38 -11.96 -2.00
N PHE A 26 11.59 -11.14 -0.97
CA PHE A 26 12.65 -11.37 0.00
C PHE A 26 12.06 -11.65 1.38
N GLU A 27 12.45 -12.80 1.93
CA GLU A 27 12.05 -13.28 3.25
C GLU A 27 13.23 -13.14 4.24
N PRO A 28 13.23 -12.16 5.16
CA PRO A 28 14.24 -12.07 6.21
C PRO A 28 14.28 -13.33 7.08
N SER A 29 15.49 -13.74 7.44
CA SER A 29 15.73 -14.91 8.29
C SER A 29 15.24 -14.65 9.71
N LYS A 30 14.48 -15.60 10.24
CA LYS A 30 14.08 -15.67 11.65
C LYS A 30 13.82 -17.13 12.07
N PRO A 31 13.81 -17.44 13.38
CA PRO A 31 13.35 -18.74 13.85
C PRO A 31 11.86 -18.93 13.54
N LEU A 32 11.54 -20.00 12.80
CA LEU A 32 10.17 -20.42 12.50
C LEU A 32 9.91 -21.82 13.06
N VAL A 33 8.64 -22.12 13.36
CA VAL A 33 8.23 -23.49 13.67
C VAL A 33 8.44 -24.39 12.45
N ARG A 34 8.72 -25.68 12.68
CA ARG A 34 8.77 -26.67 11.59
C ARG A 34 7.34 -27.03 11.17
N SER A 35 6.74 -26.18 10.32
CA SER A 35 5.41 -26.36 9.77
C SER A 35 5.43 -26.13 8.26
N LEU A 36 4.53 -26.82 7.54
CA LEU A 36 4.25 -26.52 6.13
C LEU A 36 3.28 -25.35 5.99
N ASN A 37 2.59 -24.95 7.06
CA ASN A 37 1.58 -23.91 7.08
C ASN A 37 2.13 -22.72 7.86
N ILE A 38 3.12 -22.03 7.28
CA ILE A 38 3.62 -20.77 7.81
C ILE A 38 2.74 -19.66 7.27
N ASP A 39 2.19 -18.84 8.15
CA ASP A 39 1.38 -17.68 7.78
C ASP A 39 2.31 -16.54 7.35
N THR A 40 1.85 -15.69 6.44
CA THR A 40 2.71 -14.72 5.77
C THR A 40 2.11 -13.32 5.75
N VAL A 41 2.87 -12.33 6.23
CA VAL A 41 2.62 -10.93 5.90
C VAL A 41 3.38 -10.61 4.61
N LEU A 42 2.67 -10.34 3.52
CA LEU A 42 3.28 -9.86 2.27
C LEU A 42 3.33 -8.33 2.30
N TRP A 43 4.51 -7.77 2.51
CA TRP A 43 4.75 -6.34 2.52
C TRP A 43 5.02 -5.82 1.10
N VAL A 44 4.33 -4.75 0.72
CA VAL A 44 4.41 -4.07 -0.58
C VAL A 44 4.81 -2.62 -0.35
N GLY A 45 5.97 -2.23 -0.89
CA GLY A 45 6.52 -0.88 -0.76
C GLY A 45 5.81 0.15 -1.64
N GLY A 46 6.13 1.42 -1.40
CA GLY A 46 5.65 2.53 -2.22
C GLY A 46 6.43 2.69 -3.53
N MET A 47 6.03 3.67 -4.33
CA MET A 47 6.79 4.10 -5.49
C MET A 47 8.21 4.50 -5.05
N TYR A 48 9.21 4.20 -5.89
CA TYR A 48 10.65 4.28 -5.56
C TYR A 48 11.19 3.20 -4.62
N ASP A 49 10.36 2.53 -3.84
CA ASP A 49 10.87 1.53 -2.91
C ASP A 49 11.48 0.34 -3.65
N THR A 50 12.50 -0.18 -2.99
CA THR A 50 13.12 -1.46 -3.28
C THR A 50 13.05 -2.31 -2.01
N LEU A 51 13.54 -3.56 -2.06
CA LEU A 51 13.40 -4.53 -0.98
C LEU A 51 13.82 -4.03 0.42
N HIS A 52 14.70 -3.03 0.51
CA HIS A 52 15.24 -2.53 1.78
C HIS A 52 15.19 -1.00 1.89
N ALA A 53 14.33 -0.34 1.10
CA ALA A 53 14.15 1.12 1.16
C ALA A 53 13.54 1.58 2.50
N THR A 54 12.72 0.71 3.11
CA THR A 54 12.06 0.96 4.39
C THR A 54 12.44 -0.12 5.41
N LEU A 55 12.75 0.30 6.65
CA LEU A 55 13.37 -0.59 7.64
C LEU A 55 12.39 -1.29 8.60
N TYR A 56 11.27 -0.64 8.94
CA TYR A 56 10.31 -1.21 9.89
C TYR A 56 9.74 -2.59 9.49
N PRO A 57 9.63 -3.00 8.20
CA PRO A 57 9.18 -4.34 7.85
C PRO A 57 10.07 -5.43 8.45
N PHE A 58 11.37 -5.17 8.59
CA PHE A 58 12.30 -6.11 9.21
C PHE A 58 12.11 -6.17 10.73
N SER A 59 11.78 -5.05 11.37
CA SER A 59 11.38 -5.02 12.79
C SER A 59 10.09 -5.81 13.02
N ILE A 60 9.09 -5.67 12.13
CA ILE A 60 7.87 -6.49 12.15
C ILE A 60 8.23 -7.96 12.00
N ALA A 61 9.06 -8.32 11.02
CA ALA A 61 9.46 -9.71 10.77
C ALA A 61 10.01 -10.39 12.03
N GLN A 62 10.87 -9.70 12.78
CA GLN A 62 11.45 -10.21 14.02
C GLN A 62 10.44 -10.27 15.18
N ALA A 63 9.47 -9.35 15.23
CA ALA A 63 8.47 -9.31 16.29
C ALA A 63 7.31 -10.29 16.11
N LEU A 64 7.04 -10.73 14.87
CA LEU A 64 6.01 -11.74 14.59
C LEU A 64 6.27 -13.05 15.33
N GLY A 65 5.20 -13.76 15.72
CA GLY A 65 5.30 -15.09 16.32
C GLY A 65 5.99 -16.12 15.41
N PRO A 66 6.34 -17.32 15.93
CA PRO A 66 7.12 -18.30 15.17
C PRO A 66 6.30 -19.02 14.08
N THR A 67 4.98 -18.81 14.03
CA THR A 67 4.06 -19.28 12.97
C THR A 67 3.91 -18.27 11.83
N TRP A 68 4.37 -17.04 12.02
CA TRP A 68 4.28 -15.95 11.04
C TRP A 68 5.66 -15.53 10.55
N THR A 69 5.73 -15.33 9.24
CA THR A 69 6.87 -14.69 8.58
C THR A 69 6.41 -13.44 7.84
N LEU A 70 7.37 -12.61 7.44
CA LEU A 70 7.13 -11.47 6.57
C LEU A 70 7.95 -11.67 5.29
N VAL A 71 7.33 -11.36 4.16
CA VAL A 71 7.94 -11.40 2.84
C VAL A 71 7.76 -10.03 2.20
N THR A 72 8.85 -9.42 1.75
CA THR A 72 8.79 -8.16 0.99
C THR A 72 8.66 -8.46 -0.50
N ALA A 73 7.75 -7.78 -1.20
CA ALA A 73 7.53 -7.94 -2.62
C ALA A 73 8.41 -6.97 -3.44
N SER A 74 9.04 -7.46 -4.52
CA SER A 74 9.59 -6.62 -5.58
C SER A 74 8.74 -6.78 -6.83
N LEU A 75 7.80 -5.85 -7.01
CA LEU A 75 6.91 -5.80 -8.17
C LEU A 75 7.64 -5.29 -9.42
N GLY A 76 7.02 -5.41 -10.59
CA GLY A 76 7.58 -4.84 -11.83
C GLY A 76 7.69 -3.31 -11.81
N SER A 77 6.98 -2.64 -10.90
CA SER A 77 6.99 -1.19 -10.67
C SER A 77 8.03 -0.72 -9.65
N ALA A 78 8.72 -1.63 -8.95
CA ALA A 78 9.67 -1.27 -7.90
C ALA A 78 10.80 -0.34 -8.40
N GLY A 79 11.34 0.47 -7.49
CA GLY A 79 12.38 1.44 -7.82
C GLY A 79 11.89 2.48 -8.83
N LEU A 80 12.58 2.61 -9.97
CA LEU A 80 12.26 3.63 -10.98
C LEU A 80 11.24 3.14 -12.05
N GLY A 81 10.65 1.95 -11.87
CA GLY A 81 9.76 1.32 -12.86
C GLY A 81 8.31 1.79 -12.83
N TRP A 82 7.86 2.39 -11.72
CA TRP A 82 6.45 2.71 -11.48
C TRP A 82 5.85 3.71 -12.47
N GLY A 83 6.66 4.65 -12.99
CA GLY A 83 6.19 5.72 -13.88
C GLY A 83 5.62 5.22 -15.23
N VAL A 84 5.97 3.99 -15.61
CA VAL A 84 5.48 3.31 -16.82
C VAL A 84 4.62 2.07 -16.50
N GLY A 85 4.29 1.88 -15.22
CA GLY A 85 3.42 0.81 -14.71
C GLY A 85 1.98 1.25 -14.51
N SER A 86 1.23 0.43 -13.79
CA SER A 86 -0.12 0.74 -13.29
C SER A 86 -0.45 -0.18 -12.12
N ILE A 87 -1.30 0.28 -11.21
CA ILE A 87 -1.78 -0.53 -10.08
C ILE A 87 -2.46 -1.84 -10.53
N GLU A 88 -3.11 -1.86 -11.72
CA GLU A 88 -3.68 -3.09 -12.29
C GLU A 88 -2.59 -4.13 -12.59
N ARG A 89 -1.42 -3.68 -13.06
CA ARG A 89 -0.26 -4.55 -13.30
C ARG A 89 0.33 -5.02 -11.98
N ASP A 90 0.42 -4.13 -11.01
CA ASP A 90 1.01 -4.42 -9.70
C ASP A 90 0.16 -5.43 -8.94
N ALA A 91 -1.17 -5.32 -8.99
CA ALA A 91 -2.08 -6.34 -8.47
C ALA A 91 -1.94 -7.71 -9.17
N LYS A 92 -1.60 -7.75 -10.48
CA LYS A 92 -1.28 -9.01 -11.18
C LYS A 92 0.06 -9.59 -10.74
N ASP A 93 1.05 -8.75 -10.46
CA ASP A 93 2.35 -9.19 -9.96
C ASP A 93 2.23 -9.71 -8.51
N MET A 94 1.49 -9.00 -7.65
CA MET A 94 1.09 -9.49 -6.33
C MET A 94 0.37 -10.84 -6.42
N SER A 95 -0.56 -11.01 -7.36
CA SER A 95 -1.26 -12.29 -7.54
C SER A 95 -0.32 -13.45 -7.83
N LYS A 96 0.76 -13.24 -8.60
CA LYS A 96 1.76 -14.29 -8.87
C LYS A 96 2.56 -14.64 -7.62
N ILE A 97 2.97 -13.62 -6.85
CA ILE A 97 3.72 -13.83 -5.61
C ILE A 97 2.85 -14.56 -4.58
N ILE A 98 1.59 -14.15 -4.43
CA ILE A 98 0.64 -14.78 -3.51
C ILE A 98 0.36 -16.24 -3.92
N THR A 99 0.15 -16.52 -5.22
CA THR A 99 0.02 -17.90 -5.70
C THR A 99 1.25 -18.73 -5.36
N TYR A 100 2.46 -18.21 -5.63
CA TYR A 100 3.72 -18.87 -5.28
C TYR A 100 3.83 -19.18 -3.77
N LEU A 101 3.47 -18.22 -2.91
CA LEU A 101 3.50 -18.40 -1.46
C LEU A 101 2.49 -19.47 -1.02
N LYS A 102 1.27 -19.48 -1.56
CA LYS A 102 0.24 -20.49 -1.24
C LYS A 102 0.60 -21.89 -1.70
N GLU A 103 1.22 -22.03 -2.87
CA GLU A 103 1.72 -23.33 -3.37
C GLU A 103 2.80 -23.90 -2.44
N ARG A 104 3.64 -23.03 -1.87
CA ARG A 104 4.75 -23.42 -1.00
C ARG A 104 4.34 -23.58 0.47
N ARG A 105 3.23 -22.97 0.87
CA ARG A 105 2.66 -23.02 2.22
C ARG A 105 1.16 -23.36 2.16
N PRO A 106 0.79 -24.59 1.76
CA PRO A 106 -0.61 -24.95 1.60
C PRO A 106 -1.37 -24.80 2.93
N GLY A 107 -2.36 -23.92 2.96
CA GLY A 107 -3.16 -23.65 4.16
C GLY A 107 -2.58 -22.60 5.12
N GLY A 108 -1.47 -21.95 4.78
CA GLY A 108 -1.03 -20.73 5.47
C GLY A 108 -1.91 -19.55 5.08
N LYS A 109 -2.23 -18.70 6.06
CA LYS A 109 -2.88 -17.40 5.87
C LYS A 109 -1.93 -16.42 5.20
N ILE A 110 -2.49 -15.47 4.46
CA ILE A 110 -1.75 -14.37 3.86
C ILE A 110 -2.43 -13.06 4.24
N VAL A 111 -1.69 -12.17 4.89
CA VAL A 111 -2.08 -10.77 5.10
C VAL A 111 -1.25 -9.92 4.15
N ILE A 112 -1.88 -9.04 3.37
CA ILE A 112 -1.15 -8.06 2.55
C ILE A 112 -0.98 -6.76 3.34
N MET A 113 0.21 -6.18 3.28
CA MET A 113 0.55 -4.93 3.95
C MET A 113 1.12 -3.94 2.94
N GLY A 114 0.35 -2.90 2.63
CA GLY A 114 0.81 -1.79 1.81
C GLY A 114 1.50 -0.73 2.64
N HIS A 115 2.59 -0.18 2.12
CA HIS A 115 3.26 1.01 2.63
C HIS A 115 3.14 2.13 1.60
N SER A 116 2.77 3.34 2.02
CA SER A 116 2.70 4.50 1.12
C SER A 116 1.82 4.15 -0.09
N THR A 117 2.29 4.34 -1.33
CA THR A 117 1.51 3.97 -2.52
C THR A 117 1.33 2.46 -2.72
N GLY A 118 2.10 1.61 -2.03
CA GLY A 118 1.81 0.17 -1.94
C GLY A 118 0.47 -0.12 -1.26
N CYS A 119 -0.11 0.86 -0.54
CA CYS A 119 -1.49 0.82 -0.10
C CYS A 119 -2.48 0.79 -1.28
N GLN A 120 -2.19 1.53 -2.35
CA GLN A 120 -3.02 1.57 -3.57
C GLN A 120 -3.00 0.20 -4.25
N ASP A 121 -1.82 -0.44 -4.32
CA ASP A 121 -1.69 -1.80 -4.85
C ASP A 121 -2.52 -2.81 -4.05
N CYS A 122 -2.52 -2.70 -2.72
CA CYS A 122 -3.32 -3.57 -1.86
C CYS A 122 -4.82 -3.34 -2.03
N MET A 123 -5.26 -2.09 -2.18
CA MET A 123 -6.65 -1.78 -2.50
C MET A 123 -7.03 -2.32 -3.87
N GLU A 124 -6.25 -2.03 -4.91
CA GLU A 124 -6.48 -2.53 -6.27
C GLU A 124 -6.49 -4.06 -6.32
N TYR A 125 -5.68 -4.74 -5.51
CA TYR A 125 -5.67 -6.19 -5.37
C TYR A 125 -7.03 -6.73 -4.88
N LEU A 126 -7.66 -6.07 -3.90
CA LEU A 126 -8.90 -6.54 -3.29
C LEU A 126 -10.19 -6.07 -3.98
N VAL A 127 -10.20 -4.84 -4.52
CA VAL A 127 -11.44 -4.22 -5.03
C VAL A 127 -11.35 -3.78 -6.47
N GLY A 128 -10.15 -3.80 -7.04
CA GLY A 128 -9.88 -3.43 -8.41
C GLY A 128 -10.31 -4.47 -9.44
N LYS A 129 -9.94 -4.21 -10.70
CA LYS A 129 -10.43 -5.01 -11.83
C LYS A 129 -9.89 -6.44 -11.78
N GLY A 130 -10.80 -7.42 -11.72
CA GLY A 130 -10.44 -8.84 -11.70
C GLY A 130 -10.03 -9.37 -10.33
N ALA A 131 -10.32 -8.63 -9.25
CA ALA A 131 -10.08 -9.07 -7.87
C ALA A 131 -10.75 -10.42 -7.55
N ASP A 132 -11.93 -10.69 -8.12
CA ASP A 132 -12.67 -11.96 -8.02
C ASP A 132 -11.90 -13.19 -8.50
N LYS A 133 -10.86 -12.99 -9.32
CA LYS A 133 -10.04 -14.08 -9.91
C LYS A 133 -8.70 -14.26 -9.23
N ARG A 134 -8.34 -13.37 -8.30
CA ARG A 134 -7.08 -13.42 -7.56
C ARG A 134 -7.21 -14.34 -6.36
N PRO A 135 -6.12 -14.97 -5.88
CA PRO A 135 -6.17 -15.74 -4.64
C PRO A 135 -6.66 -14.88 -3.47
N ALA A 136 -7.61 -15.38 -2.68
CA ALA A 136 -8.08 -14.67 -1.49
C ALA A 136 -6.96 -14.45 -0.47
N VAL A 137 -7.06 -13.40 0.34
CA VAL A 137 -6.13 -13.09 1.44
C VAL A 137 -6.93 -12.89 2.73
N ASP A 138 -6.28 -13.10 3.86
CA ASP A 138 -6.88 -13.22 5.18
C ASP A 138 -6.87 -11.89 5.97
N GLY A 139 -6.33 -10.83 5.37
CA GLY A 139 -6.26 -9.51 5.98
C GLY A 139 -5.54 -8.49 5.11
N ILE A 140 -5.77 -7.20 5.41
CA ILE A 140 -5.13 -6.07 4.76
C ILE A 140 -4.67 -5.05 5.80
N ILE A 141 -3.44 -4.58 5.66
CA ILE A 141 -2.84 -3.51 6.46
C ILE A 141 -2.45 -2.37 5.51
N LEU A 142 -2.88 -1.15 5.81
CA LEU A 142 -2.52 0.06 5.09
C LEU A 142 -1.70 0.96 6.01
N GLN A 143 -0.39 1.06 5.79
CA GLN A 143 0.50 1.94 6.55
C GLN A 143 0.89 3.17 5.76
N ALA A 144 0.63 4.35 6.34
CA ALA A 144 0.73 5.65 5.70
C ALA A 144 0.03 5.71 4.33
N PRO A 145 -1.26 5.30 4.21
CA PRO A 145 -2.02 5.54 2.99
C PRO A 145 -2.21 7.05 2.81
N VAL A 146 -1.64 7.60 1.75
CA VAL A 146 -1.71 9.03 1.41
C VAL A 146 -2.25 9.20 0.00
N SER A 147 -2.86 10.36 -0.26
CA SER A 147 -3.26 10.75 -1.60
C SER A 147 -2.10 11.42 -2.34
N ASP A 148 -1.64 10.81 -3.42
CA ASP A 148 -0.67 11.44 -4.30
C ASP A 148 -1.25 12.71 -4.94
N ARG A 149 -2.57 12.76 -5.19
CA ARG A 149 -3.24 13.94 -5.72
C ARG A 149 -3.10 15.13 -4.77
N GLU A 150 -3.42 14.92 -3.50
CA GLU A 150 -3.32 15.97 -2.47
C GLU A 150 -1.85 16.32 -2.15
N ALA A 151 -0.95 15.34 -2.19
CA ALA A 151 0.48 15.58 -2.08
C ALA A 151 1.00 16.46 -3.24
N LEU A 152 0.63 16.13 -4.48
CA LEU A 152 0.95 16.93 -5.66
C LEU A 152 0.38 18.36 -5.57
N ASP A 153 -0.86 18.52 -5.12
CA ASP A 153 -1.48 19.83 -4.95
C ASP A 153 -0.76 20.68 -3.88
N ASN A 154 -0.17 20.04 -2.87
CA ASN A 154 0.59 20.71 -1.81
C ASN A 154 2.04 21.04 -2.22
N GLU A 155 2.67 20.19 -3.03
CA GLU A 155 4.07 20.35 -3.46
C GLU A 155 4.25 21.23 -4.71
N LEU A 156 3.28 21.21 -5.62
CA LEU A 156 3.39 21.90 -6.90
C LEU A 156 2.65 23.24 -6.93
N PRO A 157 3.21 24.26 -7.62
CA PRO A 157 2.44 25.42 -8.01
C PRO A 157 1.25 25.02 -8.89
N ALA A 158 0.06 25.55 -8.59
CA ALA A 158 -1.18 25.20 -9.30
C ALA A 158 -1.07 25.32 -10.84
N ALA A 159 -0.41 26.37 -11.34
CA ALA A 159 -0.21 26.57 -12.78
C ALA A 159 0.64 25.45 -13.42
N PHE A 160 1.62 24.93 -12.69
CA PHE A 160 2.48 23.85 -13.15
C PHE A 160 1.71 22.53 -13.24
N LYS A 161 0.98 22.18 -12.16
CA LYS A 161 0.13 20.98 -12.15
C LYS A 161 -0.92 21.03 -13.25
N GLN A 162 -1.58 22.19 -13.42
CA GLN A 162 -2.58 22.39 -14.46
C GLN A 162 -2.00 22.17 -15.87
N GLU A 163 -0.80 22.66 -16.16
CA GLU A 163 -0.15 22.43 -17.46
C GLU A 163 0.11 20.93 -17.70
N ALA A 164 0.63 20.23 -16.69
CA ALA A 164 0.91 18.80 -16.77
C ALA A 164 -0.37 17.97 -16.95
N ASP A 165 -1.42 18.27 -16.16
CA ASP A 165 -2.74 17.62 -16.27
C ASP A 165 -3.35 17.84 -17.67
N GLN A 166 -3.33 19.07 -18.19
CA GLN A 166 -3.86 19.38 -19.52
C GLN A 166 -3.11 18.65 -20.64
N LEU A 167 -1.78 18.56 -20.54
CA LEU A 167 -0.98 17.83 -21.51
C LEU A 167 -1.27 16.33 -21.45
N ALA A 168 -1.30 15.73 -20.25
CA ALA A 168 -1.58 14.31 -20.09
C ALA A 168 -2.97 13.95 -20.64
N LEU A 169 -3.99 14.75 -20.30
CA LEU A 169 -5.35 14.60 -20.85
C LEU A 169 -5.37 14.70 -22.38
N LYS A 170 -4.61 15.65 -22.96
CA LYS A 170 -4.49 15.79 -24.41
C LYS A 170 -3.84 14.55 -25.03
N MET A 171 -2.72 14.10 -24.49
CA MET A 171 -2.01 12.91 -24.98
C MET A 171 -2.92 11.68 -24.94
N CYS A 172 -3.70 11.48 -23.87
CA CYS A 172 -4.66 10.38 -23.78
C CYS A 172 -5.76 10.48 -24.85
N ARG A 173 -6.33 11.68 -25.10
CA ARG A 173 -7.30 11.89 -26.19
C ARG A 173 -6.71 11.60 -27.57
N GLU A 174 -5.42 11.90 -27.75
CA GLU A 174 -4.68 11.66 -28.99
C GLU A 174 -4.12 10.23 -29.11
N LYS A 175 -4.55 9.30 -28.23
CA LYS A 175 -4.12 7.89 -28.18
C LYS A 175 -2.61 7.70 -27.90
N GLN A 176 -2.01 8.65 -27.21
CA GLN A 176 -0.61 8.67 -26.76
C GLN A 176 -0.50 8.43 -25.25
N SER A 177 -1.47 7.73 -24.65
CA SER A 177 -1.52 7.51 -23.20
C SER A 177 -0.31 6.76 -22.63
N ARG A 178 0.36 5.95 -23.47
CA ARG A 178 1.56 5.17 -23.12
C ARG A 178 2.86 5.90 -23.39
N ASP A 179 2.81 7.08 -24.00
CA ASP A 179 4.00 7.88 -24.28
C ASP A 179 4.42 8.63 -23.02
N SER A 180 5.73 8.79 -22.85
CA SER A 180 6.28 9.54 -21.70
C SER A 180 6.01 11.03 -21.85
N MET A 181 5.56 11.66 -20.77
CA MET A 181 5.42 13.10 -20.69
C MET A 181 6.79 13.79 -20.76
N PRO A 182 6.86 15.04 -21.25
CA PRO A 182 8.09 15.81 -21.24
C PRO A 182 8.68 15.93 -19.83
N ASN A 183 9.97 15.61 -19.70
CA ASN A 183 10.65 15.60 -18.41
C ASN A 183 10.56 16.93 -17.65
N ARG A 184 10.43 18.08 -18.34
CA ARG A 184 10.24 19.40 -17.70
C ARG A 184 9.00 19.48 -16.80
N LEU A 185 7.98 18.65 -17.08
CA LEU A 185 6.71 18.61 -16.35
C LEU A 185 6.70 17.56 -15.24
N THR A 186 7.52 16.51 -15.33
CA THR A 186 7.53 15.42 -14.35
C THR A 186 8.68 15.51 -13.36
N LYS A 187 9.83 16.04 -13.80
CA LYS A 187 11.07 16.10 -13.01
C LYS A 187 10.97 16.91 -11.72
N PRO A 188 10.25 18.04 -11.66
CA PRO A 188 10.17 18.83 -10.42
C PRO A 188 9.60 18.05 -9.23
N VAL A 189 8.73 17.06 -9.48
CA VAL A 189 8.18 16.18 -8.44
C VAL A 189 8.95 14.87 -8.36
N PHE A 190 9.08 14.20 -9.50
CA PHE A 190 9.45 12.78 -9.54
C PHE A 190 10.90 12.55 -10.00
N GLY A 191 11.68 13.62 -10.16
CA GLY A 191 13.07 13.53 -10.60
C GLY A 191 13.22 12.96 -12.01
N ARG A 192 14.33 12.26 -12.27
CA ARG A 192 14.67 11.78 -13.62
C ARG A 192 14.09 10.39 -13.91
N ILE A 193 12.78 10.26 -13.86
CA ILE A 193 12.07 9.06 -14.28
C ILE A 193 11.16 9.35 -15.48
N ALA A 194 10.85 8.30 -16.25
CA ALA A 194 9.85 8.36 -17.29
C ALA A 194 8.47 8.14 -16.67
N ILE A 195 7.53 9.04 -16.94
CA ILE A 195 6.12 8.91 -16.52
C ILE A 195 5.26 8.99 -17.76
N THR A 196 4.44 7.97 -17.98
CA THR A 196 3.48 7.98 -19.10
C THR A 196 2.34 8.95 -18.84
N ALA A 197 1.71 9.45 -19.91
CA ALA A 197 0.54 10.32 -19.77
C ALA A 197 -0.57 9.67 -18.94
N GLN A 198 -0.84 8.37 -19.12
CA GLN A 198 -1.83 7.66 -18.31
C GLN A 198 -1.43 7.62 -16.83
N ARG A 199 -0.18 7.24 -16.53
CA ARG A 199 0.30 7.16 -15.14
C ARG A 199 0.18 8.50 -14.43
N TRP A 200 0.49 9.60 -15.12
CA TRP A 200 0.28 10.94 -14.55
C TRP A 200 -1.17 11.18 -14.17
N LEU A 201 -2.14 10.87 -15.06
CA LEU A 201 -3.56 11.04 -14.74
C LEU A 201 -4.03 10.12 -13.61
N ASP A 202 -3.49 8.91 -13.53
CA ASP A 202 -3.84 7.96 -12.48
C ASP A 202 -3.49 8.52 -11.09
N VAL A 203 -2.31 9.13 -10.97
CA VAL A 203 -1.74 9.72 -9.75
C VAL A 203 -2.32 11.12 -9.48
N SER A 204 -2.36 11.99 -10.49
CA SER A 204 -2.75 13.40 -10.35
C SER A 204 -4.26 13.63 -10.29
N SER A 205 -5.03 12.59 -10.64
CA SER A 205 -6.50 12.48 -10.57
C SER A 205 -7.18 13.85 -10.78
N PRO A 206 -7.05 14.43 -11.99
CA PRO A 206 -7.38 15.83 -12.22
C PRO A 206 -8.88 16.10 -12.12
N ALA A 207 -9.20 17.34 -11.74
CA ALA A 207 -10.56 17.86 -11.77
C ALA A 207 -11.12 17.92 -13.20
N PRO A 208 -12.46 17.90 -13.36
CA PRO A 208 -13.47 17.81 -12.30
C PRO A 208 -13.80 16.38 -11.85
N ASP A 209 -13.36 15.37 -12.60
CA ASP A 209 -13.89 14.01 -12.46
C ASP A 209 -13.21 13.21 -11.35
N HIS A 210 -11.96 13.53 -10.99
CA HIS A 210 -11.18 12.83 -9.96
C HIS A 210 -11.24 11.29 -10.11
N ASN A 211 -11.04 10.83 -11.34
CA ASN A 211 -11.19 9.44 -11.74
C ASN A 211 -9.84 8.73 -11.95
N GLY A 212 -8.75 9.29 -11.42
CA GLY A 212 -7.44 8.64 -11.44
C GLY A 212 -7.51 7.27 -10.77
N ALA A 213 -6.85 6.27 -11.38
CA ALA A 213 -6.91 4.91 -10.89
C ALA A 213 -6.35 4.77 -9.47
N ASP A 214 -5.38 5.60 -9.08
CA ASP A 214 -4.69 5.53 -7.79
C ASP A 214 -5.40 6.29 -6.67
N ASP A 215 -6.42 7.08 -7.00
CA ASP A 215 -7.10 7.98 -6.07
C ASP A 215 -8.09 7.22 -5.17
N TYR A 216 -7.51 6.48 -4.22
CA TYR A 216 -8.19 5.74 -3.17
C TYR A 216 -8.28 6.53 -1.85
N PHE A 217 -7.38 7.48 -1.62
CA PHE A 217 -7.11 8.02 -0.29
C PHE A 217 -7.30 9.53 -0.14
N SER A 218 -7.76 10.24 -1.18
CA SER A 218 -7.99 11.69 -1.05
C SER A 218 -9.04 12.00 0.02
N SER A 219 -8.77 13.03 0.81
CA SER A 219 -9.58 13.37 1.98
C SER A 219 -10.99 13.88 1.65
N ASP A 220 -11.20 14.32 0.41
CA ASP A 220 -12.47 14.87 -0.09
C ASP A 220 -13.30 13.88 -0.93
N LEU A 221 -12.87 12.60 -1.03
CA LEU A 221 -13.59 11.63 -1.86
C LEU A 221 -15.03 11.47 -1.37
N PRO A 222 -16.03 11.55 -2.26
CA PRO A 222 -17.42 11.42 -1.86
C PRO A 222 -17.70 10.02 -1.33
N THR A 223 -18.63 9.88 -0.38
CA THR A 223 -19.02 8.59 0.19
C THR A 223 -19.39 7.56 -0.89
N ALA A 224 -20.01 7.98 -1.99
CA ALA A 224 -20.31 7.10 -3.12
C ALA A 224 -19.05 6.45 -3.72
N ARG A 225 -17.93 7.19 -3.83
CA ARG A 225 -16.64 6.65 -4.29
C ARG A 225 -16.02 5.72 -3.24
N LEU A 226 -16.06 6.10 -1.95
CA LEU A 226 -15.56 5.26 -0.87
C LEU A 226 -16.33 3.93 -0.78
N ASN A 227 -17.63 3.93 -1.04
CA ASN A 227 -18.44 2.71 -1.09
C ASN A 227 -18.02 1.74 -2.22
N THR A 228 -17.50 2.26 -3.34
CA THR A 228 -16.96 1.41 -4.42
C THR A 228 -15.57 0.84 -4.12
N THR A 229 -14.91 1.35 -3.08
CA THR A 229 -13.54 0.97 -2.71
C THR A 229 -13.52 0.34 -1.32
N PHE A 230 -13.37 1.12 -0.26
CA PHE A 230 -13.43 0.64 1.13
C PHE A 230 -14.71 -0.17 1.42
N GLY A 231 -15.86 0.29 0.92
CA GLY A 231 -17.14 -0.41 1.07
C GLY A 231 -17.27 -1.70 0.25
N ASN A 232 -16.25 -2.07 -0.52
CA ASN A 232 -16.20 -3.30 -1.31
C ASN A 232 -15.08 -4.25 -0.86
N LEU A 233 -14.41 -3.94 0.26
CA LEU A 233 -13.43 -4.84 0.85
C LEU A 233 -14.11 -6.16 1.24
N PRO A 234 -13.51 -7.32 0.93
CA PRO A 234 -14.11 -8.61 1.23
C PRO A 234 -14.16 -8.86 2.76
N PRO A 235 -15.23 -9.50 3.28
CA PRO A 235 -15.34 -9.80 4.72
C PRO A 235 -14.24 -10.73 5.25
N THR A 236 -13.58 -11.47 4.36
CA THR A 236 -12.44 -12.36 4.67
C THR A 236 -11.13 -11.61 4.89
N SER A 237 -11.09 -10.30 4.60
CA SER A 237 -9.86 -9.49 4.71
C SER A 237 -10.13 -8.27 5.60
N PRO A 238 -10.16 -8.45 6.94
CA PRO A 238 -10.32 -7.34 7.87
C PRO A 238 -9.26 -6.26 7.65
N LEU A 239 -9.62 -4.99 7.79
CA LEU A 239 -8.74 -3.86 7.53
C LEU A 239 -8.04 -3.37 8.80
N LEU A 240 -6.74 -3.11 8.71
CA LEU A 240 -5.99 -2.27 9.64
C LEU A 240 -5.48 -1.03 8.91
N VAL A 241 -5.77 0.16 9.42
CA VAL A 241 -5.21 1.42 8.92
C VAL A 241 -4.29 2.03 9.96
N LEU A 242 -3.07 2.38 9.56
CA LEU A 242 -2.04 3.01 10.38
C LEU A 242 -1.61 4.32 9.73
N LEU A 243 -2.18 5.44 10.16
CA LEU A 243 -1.82 6.78 9.67
C LEU A 243 -0.60 7.32 10.43
N SER A 244 0.35 7.91 9.71
CA SER A 244 1.55 8.52 10.33
C SER A 244 1.23 9.90 10.89
N GLY A 245 1.42 10.10 12.20
CA GLY A 245 1.05 11.33 12.89
C GLY A 245 1.83 12.56 12.41
N SER A 246 3.10 12.39 12.07
CA SER A 246 4.01 13.41 11.55
C SER A 246 4.32 13.21 10.06
N ASP A 247 3.41 12.58 9.31
CA ASP A 247 3.55 12.35 7.86
C ASP A 247 3.73 13.65 7.09
N GLU A 248 4.90 13.79 6.46
CA GLU A 248 5.32 14.92 5.64
C GLU A 248 4.70 14.95 4.24
N SER A 249 4.15 13.82 3.77
CA SER A 249 3.51 13.68 2.45
C SER A 249 2.02 14.05 2.48
N MET A 250 1.42 14.15 3.66
CA MET A 250 0.02 14.51 3.83
C MET A 250 -0.12 16.01 4.14
N PRO A 251 -0.99 16.77 3.43
CA PRO A 251 -1.18 18.18 3.73
C PRO A 251 -1.63 18.42 5.18
N SER A 252 -1.07 19.45 5.81
CA SER A 252 -1.37 19.77 7.23
C SER A 252 -2.84 20.12 7.51
N SER A 253 -3.61 20.45 6.46
CA SER A 253 -5.06 20.70 6.55
C SER A 253 -5.91 19.44 6.67
N VAL A 254 -5.35 18.26 6.40
CA VAL A 254 -6.08 16.98 6.47
C VAL A 254 -6.21 16.53 7.93
N ASP A 255 -7.44 16.31 8.38
CA ASP A 255 -7.74 15.71 9.67
C ASP A 255 -7.60 14.19 9.59
N LYS A 256 -6.43 13.69 10.00
CA LYS A 256 -6.07 12.26 10.01
C LYS A 256 -7.04 11.41 10.83
N GLN A 257 -7.51 11.91 11.96
CA GLN A 257 -8.41 11.16 12.84
C GLN A 257 -9.79 11.02 12.17
N LYS A 258 -10.33 12.12 11.64
CA LYS A 258 -11.59 12.10 10.90
C LYS A 258 -11.50 11.23 9.64
N LEU A 259 -10.36 11.22 8.96
CA LEU A 259 -10.12 10.38 7.78
C LEU A 259 -10.19 8.89 8.14
N PHE A 260 -9.49 8.48 9.21
CA PHE A 260 -9.56 7.13 9.75
C PHE A 260 -10.98 6.72 10.13
N GLU A 261 -11.72 7.58 10.82
CA GLU A 261 -13.11 7.34 11.23
C GLU A 261 -14.02 7.19 10.01
N THR A 262 -13.83 8.01 8.97
CA THR A 262 -14.63 7.97 7.73
C THR A 262 -14.44 6.64 7.01
N TRP A 263 -13.19 6.23 6.78
CA TRP A 263 -12.89 4.94 6.13
C TRP A 263 -13.42 3.78 6.97
N SER A 264 -13.23 3.84 8.29
CA SER A 264 -13.69 2.78 9.20
C SER A 264 -15.21 2.63 9.19
N SER A 265 -15.96 3.74 9.14
CA SER A 265 -17.43 3.71 9.04
C SER A 265 -17.88 3.04 7.75
N VAL A 266 -17.30 3.44 6.61
CA VAL A 266 -17.66 2.89 5.29
C VAL A 266 -17.46 1.36 5.24
N VAL A 267 -16.33 0.86 5.75
CA VAL A 267 -16.06 -0.59 5.77
C VAL A 267 -17.05 -1.34 6.65
N LYS A 268 -17.35 -0.81 7.85
CA LYS A 268 -18.29 -1.42 8.80
C LYS A 268 -19.72 -1.43 8.27
N GLU A 269 -20.16 -0.33 7.66
CA GLU A 269 -21.50 -0.23 7.07
C GLU A 269 -21.70 -1.21 5.89
N ALA A 270 -20.62 -1.50 5.16
CA ALA A 270 -20.62 -2.50 4.09
C ALA A 270 -20.60 -3.97 4.60
N GLY A 271 -20.42 -4.18 5.91
CA GLY A 271 -20.41 -5.51 6.52
C GLY A 271 -19.04 -6.19 6.59
N SER A 272 -17.96 -5.44 6.39
CA SER A 272 -16.58 -5.90 6.59
C SER A 272 -16.01 -5.36 7.89
N SER A 273 -14.91 -5.95 8.36
CA SER A 273 -14.33 -5.61 9.67
C SER A 273 -13.15 -4.64 9.56
N VAL A 274 -13.01 -3.78 10.57
CA VAL A 274 -11.85 -2.90 10.78
C VAL A 274 -11.31 -3.12 12.18
N ASP A 275 -10.00 -3.24 12.33
CA ASP A 275 -9.34 -3.29 13.63
C ASP A 275 -9.12 -1.87 14.17
N GLU A 276 -10.14 -1.34 14.82
CA GLU A 276 -10.09 -0.04 15.50
C GLU A 276 -9.32 -0.09 16.84
N VAL A 277 -8.93 -1.28 17.32
CA VAL A 277 -8.14 -1.41 18.54
C VAL A 277 -6.67 -1.13 18.26
N ASN A 278 -6.15 -1.68 17.16
CA ASN A 278 -4.77 -1.46 16.75
C ASN A 278 -4.62 -0.32 15.72
N GLY A 279 -5.68 0.01 14.99
CA GLY A 279 -5.70 1.05 13.97
C GLY A 279 -5.73 2.47 14.51
N GLY A 280 -5.48 3.44 13.62
CA GLY A 280 -5.56 4.87 13.90
C GLY A 280 -4.27 5.62 13.57
N VAL A 281 -4.08 6.76 14.23
CA VAL A 281 -2.89 7.61 14.05
C VAL A 281 -1.77 7.17 14.99
N ILE A 282 -0.57 6.95 14.44
CA ILE A 282 0.66 6.66 15.18
C ILE A 282 1.36 7.99 15.49
N PRO A 283 1.36 8.48 16.74
CA PRO A 283 1.94 9.77 17.08
C PRO A 283 3.45 9.82 16.76
N GLY A 284 3.90 10.92 16.15
CA GLY A 284 5.33 11.13 15.86
C GLY A 284 5.89 10.33 14.67
N ALA A 285 5.12 9.43 14.06
CA ALA A 285 5.57 8.67 12.91
C ALA A 285 5.70 9.56 11.67
N SER A 286 6.89 9.54 11.04
CA SER A 286 7.10 10.05 9.69
C SER A 286 6.51 9.10 8.64
N HIS A 287 6.47 9.51 7.38
CA HIS A 287 5.82 8.75 6.31
C HIS A 287 6.34 7.30 6.21
N ASN A 288 7.66 7.12 6.12
CA ASN A 288 8.31 5.79 6.02
C ASN A 288 8.88 5.26 7.35
N CYS A 289 8.75 6.02 8.44
CA CYS A 289 9.30 5.71 9.76
C CYS A 289 10.83 5.51 9.84
N ASN A 290 11.61 5.67 8.76
CA ASN A 290 13.06 5.49 8.78
C ASN A 290 13.78 6.55 9.64
N SER A 291 13.18 7.75 9.74
CA SER A 291 13.65 8.86 10.57
C SER A 291 12.90 8.98 11.90
N SER A 292 11.94 8.09 12.16
CA SER A 292 11.15 8.11 13.38
C SER A 292 11.96 7.58 14.57
N ALA A 293 11.60 8.04 15.76
CA ALA A 293 12.18 7.53 16.99
C ALA A 293 11.85 6.04 17.17
N GLU A 294 12.74 5.30 17.84
CA GLU A 294 12.60 3.85 18.00
C GLU A 294 11.27 3.46 18.69
N ASP A 295 10.84 4.22 19.70
CA ASP A 295 9.57 3.98 20.40
C ASP A 295 8.34 4.14 19.49
N VAL A 296 8.40 5.06 18.52
CA VAL A 296 7.38 5.25 17.48
C VAL A 296 7.36 4.05 16.52
N VAL A 297 8.53 3.57 16.09
CA VAL A 297 8.63 2.35 15.27
C VAL A 297 8.09 1.13 16.04
N GLN A 298 8.41 1.02 17.33
CA GLN A 298 7.87 -0.05 18.18
C GLN A 298 6.36 0.06 18.42
N ASP A 299 5.77 1.26 18.37
CA ASP A 299 4.31 1.42 18.38
C ASP A 299 3.67 0.81 17.13
N LEU A 300 4.20 1.14 15.95
CA LEU A 300 3.79 0.55 14.68
C LEU A 300 3.88 -0.98 14.72
N VAL A 301 5.04 -1.50 15.14
CA VAL A 301 5.29 -2.95 15.22
C VAL A 301 4.29 -3.63 16.15
N ARG A 302 4.03 -3.05 17.33
CA ARG A 302 3.09 -3.61 18.31
C ARG A 302 1.67 -3.66 17.77
N ARG A 303 1.22 -2.63 17.05
CA ARG A 303 -0.11 -2.57 16.44
C ARG A 303 -0.27 -3.62 15.34
N VAL A 304 0.75 -3.79 14.49
CA VAL A 304 0.75 -4.85 13.46
C VAL A 304 0.71 -6.23 14.11
N VAL A 305 1.56 -6.51 15.11
CA VAL A 305 1.55 -7.80 15.81
C VAL A 305 0.22 -8.04 16.54
N GLY A 306 -0.37 -6.99 17.12
CA GLY A 306 -1.69 -7.04 17.75
C GLY A 306 -2.79 -7.43 16.76
N TYR A 307 -2.80 -6.83 15.57
CA TYR A 307 -3.73 -7.18 14.50
C TYR A 307 -3.53 -8.63 14.03
N ILE A 308 -2.28 -9.07 13.85
CA ILE A 308 -1.99 -10.46 13.48
C ILE A 308 -2.50 -11.45 14.55
N GLY A 309 -2.35 -11.14 15.83
CA GLY A 309 -2.92 -11.94 16.92
C GLY A 309 -4.45 -12.06 16.82
N ARG A 310 -5.13 -10.99 16.41
CA ARG A 310 -6.58 -10.96 16.19
C ARG A 310 -7.05 -11.67 14.92
N ILE A 311 -6.18 -11.78 13.91
CA ILE A 311 -6.40 -12.67 12.76
C ILE A 311 -6.27 -14.14 13.16
N ASP A 312 -5.41 -14.45 14.14
CA ASP A 312 -5.22 -15.81 14.63
C ASP A 312 -6.35 -16.33 15.50
N ASP A 313 -6.87 -15.50 16.40
CA ASP A 313 -8.01 -15.85 17.25
C ASP A 313 -9.38 -15.72 16.56
N GLY A 314 -9.41 -15.16 15.34
CA GLY A 314 -10.62 -14.97 14.55
C GLY A 314 -11.53 -13.84 15.04
N SER A 315 -11.07 -12.99 15.96
CA SER A 315 -11.86 -11.89 16.55
C SER A 315 -12.24 -10.78 15.56
N LEU A 316 -11.60 -10.74 14.40
CA LEU A 316 -11.92 -9.80 13.32
C LEU A 316 -12.77 -10.42 12.21
N MET A 317 -13.02 -11.73 12.23
CA MET A 317 -13.85 -12.38 11.23
C MET A 317 -15.31 -12.13 11.56
N THR A 318 -16.06 -11.56 10.61
CA THR A 318 -17.53 -11.50 10.73
C THR A 318 -18.07 -12.92 10.66
N THR A 319 -18.66 -13.40 11.76
CA THR A 319 -19.45 -14.63 11.73
C THR A 319 -20.64 -14.40 10.82
N THR A 320 -20.64 -15.02 9.65
CA THR A 320 -21.83 -15.08 8.79
C THR A 320 -22.88 -15.97 9.45
N SER A 321 -23.52 -15.49 10.52
CA SER A 321 -24.75 -16.07 11.03
C SER A 321 -25.92 -15.55 10.19
N ALA A 322 -26.37 -16.42 9.29
CA ALA A 322 -27.71 -16.49 8.70
C ALA A 322 -28.23 -15.27 7.91
N ARG A 323 -28.12 -15.36 6.58
CA ARG A 323 -29.28 -15.07 5.72
C ARG A 323 -29.74 -16.41 5.12
N ILE A 324 -30.73 -17.01 5.76
CA ILE A 324 -31.66 -17.97 5.15
C ILE A 324 -32.78 -17.15 4.53
#